data_AF-A0A535E708-F1
#
_entry.id   AF-A0A535E708-F1
#
_cell.length_a   1.000
_cell.length_b   1.000
_cell.length_c   1.000
_cell.angle_alpha   90.00
_cell.angle_beta   90.00
_cell.angle_gamma   90.00
#
_symmetry.space_group_name_H-M   'P 1'
#
loop_
_entity.id
_entity.type
_entity.pdbx_description
1 polymer ?
#
loop_
_entity_poly.entity_id
_entity_poly.type
_entity_poly.pdbx_seq_one_letter_code
_entity_poly.pdbx_strand_id
1 'polypeptide(L)'
;MAGAWRRRLQASRLVALAVLCLGIGSPVAAPPAPVAARPVAQAQLLSGPPRSRDREPDVRLVEPAPQHAQIDSVVRLQFSRRMAMGSVLRSFRIDPAIDGVQEWPDDRTLVFRPLLPLAYQGTYRVSVAGFSRGGEAMALGTFGFATVWRPPVLAVPFTLTFDDCGPPDAIRAILSALADRSLHAIFFPTGQCRDQLPWLVPALLAAGHRVCNHTYSHPDLSRLSAAAIRSEIERGVSVACDLFRPPYGAMDRVGRVAGVAASLGYRVQLWDVDTRDWAGTPADVMVAMIRARGGVVLMHMQGPHTVEAIRTL
;
A
#
# COMPACT_ATOMS: atom_id res chain seq x y z
N MET A 1 -4.03 -18.51 -14.49
CA MET A 1 -4.63 -17.59 -15.48
C MET A 1 -4.39 -16.19 -14.97
N ALA A 2 -3.53 -15.47 -15.70
CA ALA A 2 -3.95 -14.24 -16.38
C ALA A 2 -4.24 -13.15 -15.33
N GLY A 3 -3.33 -12.20 -15.14
CA GLY A 3 -3.08 -11.19 -16.17
C GLY A 3 -4.23 -10.18 -16.10
N ALA A 4 -4.04 -8.89 -16.20
CA ALA A 4 -2.99 -8.17 -16.89
C ALA A 4 -3.35 -6.69 -16.56
N TRP A 5 -2.40 -5.83 -16.19
CA TRP A 5 -1.81 -4.87 -17.14
C TRP A 5 -2.83 -3.80 -17.63
N ARG A 6 -2.57 -2.49 -17.63
CA ARG A 6 -1.38 -1.76 -18.09
C ARG A 6 -1.76 -0.26 -17.94
N ARG A 7 -0.84 0.58 -17.42
CA ARG A 7 -0.06 1.59 -18.18
C ARG A 7 -0.70 3.01 -18.20
N ARG A 8 0.04 4.13 -18.28
CA ARG A 8 1.48 4.50 -18.33
C ARG A 8 1.54 6.01 -18.69
N LEU A 9 2.77 6.55 -18.70
CA LEU A 9 3.30 7.70 -19.46
C LEU A 9 3.21 9.05 -18.71
N GLN A 10 4.17 9.99 -18.77
CA GLN A 10 5.35 10.17 -19.64
C GLN A 10 6.27 11.24 -19.00
N ALA A 11 7.61 11.07 -19.06
CA ALA A 11 8.60 11.89 -19.81
C ALA A 11 8.76 13.36 -19.36
N SER A 12 9.97 13.89 -19.14
CA SER A 12 10.84 14.47 -20.18
C SER A 12 12.18 14.93 -19.55
N ARG A 13 13.35 14.54 -20.08
CA ARG A 13 14.30 15.30 -20.94
C ARG A 13 14.86 16.62 -20.36
N LEU A 14 16.20 16.75 -20.36
CA LEU A 14 17.06 17.92 -20.67
C LEU A 14 18.50 17.35 -20.88
N VAL A 15 19.21 17.50 -22.02
CA VAL A 15 19.87 18.70 -22.64
C VAL A 15 21.11 19.09 -21.78
N ALA A 16 22.34 19.35 -22.25
CA ALA A 16 22.96 19.61 -23.57
C ALA A 16 24.51 19.61 -23.47
N LEU A 17 25.16 19.53 -24.65
CA LEU A 17 26.36 20.22 -25.18
C LEU A 17 27.59 20.49 -24.28
N ALA A 18 28.79 20.01 -24.64
CA ALA A 18 29.77 20.54 -25.64
C ALA A 18 30.78 21.51 -24.98
N VAL A 19 32.09 21.46 -25.25
CA VAL A 19 32.85 22.10 -26.35
C VAL A 19 34.34 21.89 -25.94
N LEU A 20 35.22 21.30 -26.77
CA LEU A 20 36.25 21.97 -27.61
C LEU A 20 37.29 22.76 -26.77
N CYS A 21 38.60 22.83 -27.03
CA CYS A 21 39.49 22.37 -28.09
C CYS A 21 40.91 22.94 -27.80
N LEU A 22 41.90 22.53 -28.61
CA LEU A 22 43.19 23.22 -28.91
C LEU A 22 44.32 23.04 -27.87
N GLY A 23 45.60 22.89 -28.23
CA GLY A 23 46.28 22.93 -29.52
C GLY A 23 47.76 22.52 -29.35
N ILE A 24 48.34 21.83 -30.33
CA ILE A 24 49.30 22.31 -31.36
C ILE A 24 50.75 22.47 -30.83
N GLY A 25 51.71 21.78 -31.48
CA GLY A 25 53.14 22.07 -31.39
C GLY A 25 54.06 20.91 -31.80
N SER A 26 54.49 20.91 -33.06
CA SER A 26 55.38 19.91 -33.71
C SER A 26 56.89 20.30 -33.62
N PRO A 27 57.82 19.79 -34.45
CA PRO A 27 58.64 18.57 -34.25
C PRO A 27 60.17 18.81 -34.42
N VAL A 28 61.03 17.83 -34.09
CA VAL A 28 62.43 17.74 -34.61
C VAL A 28 62.88 16.27 -34.74
N ALA A 29 63.45 15.90 -35.91
CA ALA A 29 64.01 14.59 -36.29
C ALA A 29 65.56 14.60 -36.18
N ALA A 30 66.34 13.52 -36.00
CA ALA A 30 66.64 12.34 -36.87
C ALA A 30 67.86 11.57 -36.21
N PRO A 31 68.55 10.52 -36.76
CA PRO A 31 68.32 9.57 -37.88
C PRO A 31 68.61 8.07 -37.44
N PRO A 32 69.03 7.06 -38.27
CA PRO A 32 68.25 5.81 -38.46
C PRO A 32 68.97 4.45 -38.20
N ALA A 33 68.18 3.37 -38.39
CA ALA A 33 68.51 1.94 -38.63
C ALA A 33 68.68 1.04 -37.37
N PRO A 34 68.16 -0.21 -37.36
CA PRO A 34 68.28 -1.21 -38.42
C PRO A 34 66.96 -1.78 -38.96
N VAL A 35 67.01 -2.20 -40.22
CA VAL A 35 65.93 -2.93 -40.90
C VAL A 35 65.80 -4.32 -40.30
N ALA A 36 64.68 -4.59 -39.62
CA ALA A 36 64.25 -5.93 -39.27
C ALA A 36 62.72 -6.01 -39.27
N ALA A 37 62.22 -6.96 -40.07
CA ALA A 37 60.86 -7.53 -40.14
C ALA A 37 59.68 -6.56 -40.37
N ARG A 38 59.00 -6.73 -41.50
CA ARG A 38 57.72 -6.09 -41.82
C ARG A 38 56.68 -6.39 -40.72
N PRO A 39 56.11 -5.38 -40.03
CA PRO A 39 54.94 -5.59 -39.21
C PRO A 39 53.73 -5.80 -40.14
N VAL A 40 53.00 -6.88 -39.90
CA VAL A 40 51.63 -7.07 -40.39
C VAL A 40 50.84 -5.85 -39.97
N ALA A 41 50.15 -5.22 -40.93
CA ALA A 41 49.23 -4.14 -40.65
C ALA A 41 48.32 -4.54 -39.49
N GLN A 42 48.35 -3.75 -38.41
CA GLN A 42 47.27 -3.74 -37.43
C GLN A 42 46.00 -3.41 -38.21
N ALA A 43 45.24 -4.45 -38.57
CA ALA A 43 43.82 -4.28 -38.70
C ALA A 43 43.38 -3.74 -37.33
N GLN A 44 43.01 -2.46 -37.30
CA GLN A 44 42.11 -1.95 -36.28
C GLN A 44 40.93 -2.91 -36.28
N LEU A 45 40.93 -3.85 -35.34
CA LEU A 45 39.74 -4.55 -34.93
C LEU A 45 38.87 -3.45 -34.33
N LEU A 46 38.05 -2.86 -35.20
CA LEU A 46 36.79 -2.26 -34.83
C LEU A 46 36.03 -3.36 -34.09
N SER A 47 36.26 -3.49 -32.79
CA SER A 47 35.38 -4.18 -31.87
C SER A 47 34.12 -3.33 -31.78
N GLY A 48 33.30 -3.43 -32.83
CA GLY A 48 31.87 -3.16 -32.70
C GLY A 48 31.34 -3.97 -31.51
N PRO A 49 30.27 -3.50 -30.85
CA PRO A 49 29.72 -4.23 -29.70
C PRO A 49 29.54 -5.71 -30.08
N PRO A 50 29.94 -6.65 -29.21
CA PRO A 50 29.88 -8.07 -29.52
C PRO A 50 28.50 -8.40 -30.09
N ARG A 51 28.47 -9.10 -31.22
CA ARG A 51 27.22 -9.58 -31.80
C ARG A 51 26.50 -10.37 -30.70
N SER A 52 25.17 -10.27 -30.62
CA SER A 52 24.35 -10.83 -29.53
C SER A 52 24.54 -12.33 -29.24
N ARG A 53 25.29 -13.06 -30.08
CA ARG A 53 25.67 -14.47 -29.90
C ARG A 53 26.85 -14.70 -28.96
N ASP A 54 27.65 -13.68 -28.62
CA ASP A 54 28.87 -13.85 -27.81
C ASP A 54 28.70 -13.44 -26.34
N ARG A 55 27.52 -12.98 -25.94
CA ARG A 55 27.26 -12.59 -24.54
C ARG A 55 26.83 -13.79 -23.72
N GLU A 56 27.51 -14.01 -22.59
CA GLU A 56 27.17 -15.02 -21.59
C GLU A 56 25.65 -14.98 -21.27
N PRO A 57 25.00 -16.13 -21.03
CA PRO A 57 23.65 -16.12 -20.47
C PRO A 57 23.60 -15.22 -19.23
N ASP A 58 22.49 -14.50 -19.08
CA ASP A 58 22.29 -13.54 -17.98
C ASP A 58 20.87 -13.73 -17.44
N VAL A 59 20.67 -13.36 -16.18
CA VAL A 59 19.42 -13.50 -15.45
C VAL A 59 19.06 -12.18 -14.79
N ARG A 60 17.77 -11.86 -14.80
CA ARG A 60 17.22 -10.76 -14.02
C ARG A 60 16.05 -11.23 -13.17
N LEU A 61 15.95 -10.70 -11.96
CA LEU A 61 14.72 -10.71 -11.19
C LEU A 61 13.71 -9.79 -11.88
N VAL A 62 12.60 -10.36 -12.35
CA VAL A 62 11.49 -9.61 -12.94
C VAL A 62 10.48 -9.23 -11.86
N GLU A 63 10.17 -10.18 -10.97
CA GLU A 63 9.27 -9.99 -9.83
C GLU A 63 9.79 -10.81 -8.63
N PRO A 64 9.60 -10.36 -7.38
CA PRO A 64 8.99 -9.08 -7.02
C PRO A 64 9.96 -7.90 -7.18
N ALA A 65 9.45 -6.67 -7.05
CA ALA A 65 10.31 -5.49 -6.98
C ALA A 65 11.15 -5.52 -5.68
N PRO A 66 12.43 -5.12 -5.70
CA PRO A 66 13.35 -5.30 -4.57
C PRO A 66 12.92 -4.72 -3.20
N GLN A 67 11.99 -3.77 -3.15
CA GLN A 67 11.65 -3.05 -1.90
C GLN A 67 10.17 -3.13 -1.51
N HIS A 68 9.31 -3.74 -2.33
CA HIS A 68 7.85 -3.67 -2.14
C HIS A 68 7.14 -5.00 -2.45
N ALA A 69 7.80 -6.13 -2.20
CA ALA A 69 7.19 -7.43 -2.44
C ALA A 69 6.01 -7.64 -1.48
N GLN A 70 4.86 -8.05 -2.02
CA GLN A 70 3.77 -8.54 -1.18
C GLN A 70 4.09 -9.91 -0.60
N ILE A 71 3.50 -10.24 0.55
CA ILE A 71 3.75 -11.53 1.22
C ILE A 71 3.29 -12.73 0.38
N ASP A 72 2.40 -12.54 -0.59
CA ASP A 72 1.94 -13.53 -1.57
C ASP A 72 2.69 -13.47 -2.92
N SER A 73 3.78 -12.71 -2.99
CA SER A 73 4.56 -12.55 -4.22
C SER A 73 5.21 -13.85 -4.67
N VAL A 74 5.31 -14.00 -5.98
CA VAL A 74 6.13 -15.04 -6.62
C VAL A 74 7.50 -14.48 -6.99
N VAL A 75 8.51 -15.35 -7.06
CA VAL A 75 9.82 -15.00 -7.61
C VAL A 75 9.85 -15.39 -9.08
N ARG A 76 9.95 -14.40 -9.98
CA ARG A 76 10.07 -14.62 -11.43
C ARG A 76 11.44 -14.17 -11.91
N LEU A 77 12.19 -15.11 -12.47
CA LEU A 77 13.48 -14.85 -13.12
C LEU A 77 13.34 -14.99 -14.63
N GLN A 78 13.89 -14.02 -15.37
CA GLN A 78 13.96 -14.09 -16.83
C GLN A 78 15.42 -14.23 -17.27
N PHE A 79 15.69 -15.27 -18.05
CA PHE A 79 16.98 -15.54 -18.64
C PHE A 79 17.07 -14.92 -20.05
N SER A 80 18.25 -14.41 -20.41
CA SER A 80 18.52 -13.85 -21.74
C SER A 80 18.55 -14.92 -22.85
N ARG A 81 18.74 -16.18 -22.47
CA ARG A 81 18.84 -17.35 -23.37
C ARG A 81 17.96 -18.51 -22.88
N ARG A 82 17.78 -19.50 -23.77
CA ARG A 82 17.10 -20.76 -23.43
C ARG A 82 18.00 -21.57 -22.49
N MET A 83 17.48 -21.99 -21.34
CA MET A 83 18.25 -22.62 -20.27
C MET A 83 18.03 -24.13 -20.22
N ALA A 84 19.05 -24.87 -19.80
CA ALA A 84 18.94 -26.27 -19.42
C ALA A 84 18.26 -26.35 -18.03
N MET A 85 16.94 -26.47 -18.01
CA MET A 85 16.09 -26.33 -16.82
C MET A 85 16.60 -27.12 -15.61
N GLY A 86 17.01 -28.38 -15.79
CA GLY A 86 17.52 -29.23 -14.70
C GLY A 86 18.76 -28.66 -13.99
N SER A 87 19.63 -27.93 -14.70
CA SER A 87 20.78 -27.27 -14.09
C SER A 87 20.38 -26.10 -13.20
N VAL A 88 19.43 -25.30 -13.69
CA VAL A 88 18.91 -24.12 -12.98
C VAL A 88 18.13 -24.56 -11.74
N LEU A 89 17.25 -25.56 -11.86
CA LEU A 89 16.45 -26.13 -10.77
C LEU A 89 17.33 -26.53 -9.57
N ARG A 90 18.44 -27.23 -9.82
CA ARG A 90 19.35 -27.69 -8.76
C ARG A 90 20.12 -26.56 -8.09
N SER A 91 20.33 -25.45 -8.79
CA SER A 91 21.10 -24.30 -8.31
C SER A 91 20.26 -23.26 -7.58
N PHE A 92 18.95 -23.19 -7.84
CA PHE A 92 18.08 -22.17 -7.26
C PHE A 92 18.09 -22.27 -5.73
N ARG A 93 18.35 -21.14 -5.08
CA ARG A 93 18.30 -20.97 -3.63
C ARG A 93 17.55 -19.70 -3.29
N ILE A 94 16.79 -19.74 -2.21
CA ILE A 94 16.20 -18.58 -1.55
C ILE A 94 16.59 -18.62 -0.07
N ASP A 95 16.99 -17.48 0.47
CA ASP A 95 17.41 -17.31 1.86
C ASP A 95 16.60 -16.16 2.51
N PRO A 96 15.95 -16.34 3.66
CA PRO A 96 15.82 -17.61 4.39
C PRO A 96 15.11 -18.69 3.55
N ALA A 97 15.46 -19.94 3.79
CA ALA A 97 14.88 -21.07 3.07
C ALA A 97 13.37 -21.16 3.32
N ILE A 98 12.61 -21.29 2.23
CA ILE A 98 11.16 -21.45 2.27
C ILE A 98 10.74 -22.51 1.25
N ASP A 99 9.69 -23.26 1.59
CA ASP A 99 9.13 -24.26 0.69
C ASP A 99 8.33 -23.60 -0.42
N GLY A 100 8.42 -24.15 -1.63
CA GLY A 100 7.74 -23.63 -2.80
C GLY A 100 7.84 -24.53 -4.01
N VAL A 101 7.03 -24.23 -5.03
CA VAL A 101 6.98 -24.94 -6.31
C VAL A 101 7.73 -24.13 -7.36
N GLN A 102 8.63 -24.78 -8.10
CA GLN A 102 9.30 -24.21 -9.27
C GLN A 102 8.54 -24.58 -10.54
N GLU A 103 8.04 -23.57 -11.24
CA GLU A 103 7.32 -23.67 -12.51
C GLU A 103 8.14 -23.05 -13.64
N TRP A 104 8.03 -23.63 -14.83
CA TRP A 104 8.68 -23.13 -16.04
C TRP A 104 7.63 -22.91 -17.13
N PRO A 105 7.13 -21.67 -17.28
CA PRO A 105 6.18 -21.33 -18.35
C PRO A 105 6.78 -21.52 -19.75
N ASP A 106 8.10 -21.32 -19.88
CA ASP A 106 8.88 -21.52 -21.09
C ASP A 106 10.34 -21.84 -20.72
N ASP A 107 11.20 -22.08 -21.71
CA ASP A 107 12.61 -22.43 -21.48
C ASP A 107 13.52 -21.23 -21.15
N ARG A 108 12.94 -20.06 -20.84
CA ARG A 108 13.66 -18.82 -20.47
C ARG A 108 13.14 -18.19 -19.19
N THR A 109 12.17 -18.80 -18.53
CA THR A 109 11.49 -18.19 -17.39
C THR A 109 11.31 -19.21 -16.28
N LEU A 110 11.89 -18.91 -15.12
CA LEU A 110 11.64 -19.65 -13.88
C LEU A 110 10.68 -18.83 -13.01
N VAL A 111 9.63 -19.48 -12.50
CA VAL A 111 8.73 -18.93 -11.49
C VAL A 111 8.78 -19.83 -10.27
N PHE A 112 9.17 -19.28 -9.12
CA PHE A 112 9.08 -19.95 -7.84
C PHE A 112 7.89 -19.40 -7.04
N ARG A 113 7.00 -20.30 -6.63
CA ARG A 113 5.81 -19.99 -5.82
C ARG A 113 5.96 -20.54 -4.41
N PRO A 114 6.11 -19.70 -3.39
CA PRO A 114 6.07 -20.15 -2.00
C PRO A 114 4.79 -20.95 -1.70
N LEU A 115 4.90 -22.04 -0.93
CA LEU A 115 3.73 -22.82 -0.49
C LEU A 115 2.92 -22.09 0.60
N LEU A 116 3.59 -21.25 1.38
CA LEU A 116 3.01 -20.38 2.40
C LEU A 116 3.38 -18.93 2.10
N PRO A 117 2.60 -17.94 2.59
CA PRO A 117 2.97 -16.55 2.51
C PRO A 117 4.37 -16.30 3.09
N LEU A 118 5.12 -15.42 2.43
CA LEU A 118 6.40 -14.91 2.91
C LEU A 118 6.22 -14.20 4.26
N ALA A 119 7.27 -14.19 5.07
CA ALA A 119 7.28 -13.50 6.36
C ALA A 119 7.05 -12.00 6.18
N TYR A 120 6.35 -11.40 7.15
CA TYR A 120 6.15 -9.96 7.23
C TYR A 120 7.49 -9.25 7.49
N GLN A 121 7.76 -8.15 6.78
CA GLN A 121 9.02 -7.40 6.85
C GLN A 121 10.27 -8.30 6.67
N GLY A 122 10.12 -9.40 5.95
CA GLY A 122 11.18 -10.35 5.65
C GLY A 122 12.10 -9.81 4.56
N THR A 123 13.40 -10.04 4.71
CA THR A 123 14.39 -9.79 3.65
C THR A 123 14.80 -11.13 3.06
N TYR A 124 14.69 -11.24 1.74
CA TYR A 124 14.99 -12.46 1.01
C TYR A 124 16.10 -12.23 -0.01
N ARG A 125 16.94 -13.25 -0.19
CA ARG A 125 17.96 -13.30 -1.23
C ARG A 125 17.75 -14.54 -2.09
N VAL A 126 17.65 -14.33 -3.39
CA VAL A 126 17.55 -15.39 -4.39
C VAL A 126 18.87 -15.50 -5.13
N SER A 127 19.40 -16.72 -5.22
CA SER A 127 20.62 -17.02 -5.97
C SER A 127 20.36 -18.13 -6.98
N VAL A 128 20.87 -17.99 -8.21
CA VAL A 128 20.69 -18.99 -9.27
C VAL A 128 21.88 -19.01 -10.23
N ALA A 129 22.25 -20.20 -10.68
CA ALA A 129 23.27 -20.43 -11.71
C ALA A 129 22.75 -21.45 -12.73
N GLY A 130 23.58 -21.85 -13.69
CA GLY A 130 23.24 -22.97 -14.58
C GLY A 130 23.87 -22.83 -15.94
N PHE A 131 23.29 -23.55 -16.91
CA PHE A 131 23.77 -23.58 -18.28
C PHE A 131 22.66 -23.24 -19.27
N SER A 132 23.02 -22.59 -20.37
CA SER A 132 22.15 -22.49 -21.54
C SER A 132 21.94 -23.89 -22.15
N ARG A 133 20.91 -24.03 -22.99
CA ARG A 133 20.75 -25.26 -23.81
C ARG A 133 21.92 -25.53 -24.76
N GLY A 134 22.70 -24.50 -25.10
CA GLY A 134 23.92 -24.61 -25.90
C GLY A 134 25.16 -25.00 -25.10
N GLY A 135 25.04 -25.20 -23.78
CA GLY A 135 26.15 -25.60 -22.90
C GLY A 135 26.96 -24.44 -22.33
N GLU A 136 26.56 -23.19 -22.56
CA GLU A 136 27.26 -22.01 -22.03
C GLU A 136 26.89 -21.82 -20.55
N ALA A 137 27.89 -21.71 -19.68
CA ALA A 137 27.68 -21.44 -18.26
C ALA A 137 27.12 -20.02 -18.06
N MET A 138 26.26 -19.87 -17.05
CA MET A 138 25.78 -18.60 -16.55
C MET A 138 26.42 -18.33 -15.19
N ALA A 139 27.02 -17.15 -15.03
CA ALA A 139 27.47 -16.65 -13.74
C ALA A 139 26.33 -16.67 -12.69
N LEU A 140 26.71 -16.82 -11.41
CA LEU A 140 25.76 -16.82 -10.31
C LEU A 140 25.06 -15.45 -10.21
N GLY A 141 23.78 -15.41 -10.54
CA GLY A 141 22.93 -14.24 -10.31
C GLY A 141 22.43 -14.24 -8.86
N THR A 142 22.53 -13.09 -8.18
CA THR A 142 22.02 -12.90 -6.82
C THR A 142 21.16 -11.65 -6.73
N PHE A 143 19.95 -11.79 -6.19
CA PHE A 143 18.93 -10.73 -6.14
C PHE A 143 18.31 -10.65 -4.77
N GLY A 144 18.21 -9.44 -4.21
CA GLY A 144 17.53 -9.20 -2.94
C GLY A 144 16.15 -8.61 -3.13
N PHE A 145 15.19 -9.01 -2.28
CA PHE A 145 13.95 -8.28 -2.12
C PHE A 145 13.48 -8.28 -0.67
N ALA A 146 12.77 -7.22 -0.27
CA ALA A 146 12.10 -7.13 1.02
C ALA A 146 10.58 -7.22 0.85
N THR A 147 9.91 -7.90 1.77
CA THR A 147 8.45 -7.93 1.84
C THR A 147 7.93 -6.77 2.67
N VAL A 148 6.83 -6.18 2.21
CA VAL A 148 6.02 -5.23 2.97
C VAL A 148 4.58 -5.65 2.79
N TRP A 149 3.77 -5.55 3.84
CA TRP A 149 2.33 -5.67 3.65
C TRP A 149 1.83 -4.39 2.98
N ARG A 150 1.47 -4.48 1.69
CA ARG A 150 0.47 -3.61 1.08
C ARG A 150 -0.69 -4.52 0.67
N PRO A 151 -1.79 -4.55 1.42
CA PRO A 151 -2.92 -5.40 1.03
C PRO A 151 -3.26 -5.10 -0.43
N PRO A 152 -3.46 -6.13 -1.28
CA PRO A 152 -3.96 -5.91 -2.62
C PRO A 152 -5.24 -5.09 -2.48
N VAL A 153 -5.23 -3.89 -3.05
CA VAL A 153 -6.36 -2.97 -3.03
C VAL A 153 -7.44 -3.56 -3.94
N LEU A 154 -8.19 -4.53 -3.42
CA LEU A 154 -9.62 -4.52 -3.59
C LEU A 154 -10.12 -3.58 -2.50
N ALA A 155 -10.10 -2.26 -2.75
CA ALA A 155 -10.66 -1.29 -1.82
C ALA A 155 -12.15 -1.60 -1.71
N VAL A 156 -12.56 -2.35 -0.70
CA VAL A 156 -13.95 -2.34 -0.28
C VAL A 156 -14.19 -0.92 0.22
N PRO A 157 -15.05 -0.11 -0.45
CA PRO A 157 -15.25 1.27 -0.05
C PRO A 157 -15.68 1.33 1.40
N PHE A 158 -15.12 2.27 2.16
CA PHE A 158 -15.48 2.48 3.55
C PHE A 158 -15.79 3.94 3.82
N THR A 159 -16.61 4.17 4.84
CA THR A 159 -16.87 5.48 5.42
C THR A 159 -16.48 5.44 6.88
N LEU A 160 -15.52 6.26 7.27
CA LEU A 160 -15.15 6.42 8.68
C LEU A 160 -16.24 7.20 9.40
N THR A 161 -16.65 6.68 10.56
CA THR A 161 -17.59 7.36 11.45
C THR A 161 -17.06 7.41 12.87
N PHE A 162 -17.31 8.50 13.57
CA PHE A 162 -16.79 8.75 14.92
C PHE A 162 -17.92 9.13 15.88
N ASP A 163 -18.13 8.31 16.92
CA ASP A 163 -19.16 8.55 17.93
C ASP A 163 -18.60 9.29 19.17
N ASP A 164 -19.52 9.73 20.02
CA ASP A 164 -19.32 10.27 21.37
C ASP A 164 -18.63 11.64 21.48
N CYS A 165 -17.61 11.70 22.34
CA CYS A 165 -16.82 12.86 22.69
C CYS A 165 -15.44 12.36 23.10
N GLY A 166 -14.43 13.21 22.99
CA GLY A 166 -13.09 12.88 23.42
C GLY A 166 -12.37 14.07 24.00
N PRO A 167 -11.16 13.85 24.55
CA PRO A 167 -10.28 14.95 24.91
C PRO A 167 -10.06 15.88 23.70
N PRO A 168 -10.05 17.22 23.89
CA PRO A 168 -9.84 18.17 22.79
C PRO A 168 -8.64 17.85 21.91
N ASP A 169 -7.53 17.43 22.51
CA ASP A 169 -6.29 17.13 21.79
C ASP A 169 -6.40 15.84 20.97
N ALA A 170 -7.14 14.84 21.44
CA ALA A 170 -7.43 13.63 20.68
C ALA A 170 -8.28 13.95 19.44
N ILE A 171 -9.32 14.78 19.61
CA ILE A 171 -10.16 15.24 18.50
C ILE A 171 -9.32 16.01 17.47
N ARG A 172 -8.47 16.95 17.91
CA ARG A 172 -7.58 17.69 17.00
C ARG A 172 -6.61 16.76 16.26
N ALA A 173 -6.08 15.74 16.93
CA ALA A 173 -5.20 14.75 16.32
C ALA A 173 -5.93 13.88 15.28
N ILE A 174 -7.21 13.53 15.52
CA ILE A 174 -8.07 12.86 14.54
C ILE A 174 -8.26 13.74 13.30
N LEU A 175 -8.60 15.02 13.48
CA LEU A 175 -8.79 15.94 12.35
C LEU A 175 -7.51 16.15 11.54
N SER A 176 -6.36 16.28 12.22
CA SER A 176 -5.06 16.33 11.55
C SER A 176 -4.81 15.06 10.75
N ALA A 177 -5.02 13.88 11.35
CA ALA A 177 -4.79 12.62 10.67
C ALA A 177 -5.73 12.43 9.45
N LEU A 178 -7.00 12.83 9.56
CA LEU A 178 -7.93 12.80 8.42
C LEU A 178 -7.49 13.74 7.30
N ALA A 179 -7.06 14.97 7.64
CA ALA A 179 -6.56 15.94 6.68
C ALA A 179 -5.29 15.46 5.97
N ASP A 180 -4.33 14.90 6.71
CA ASP A 180 -3.08 14.32 6.18
C ASP A 180 -3.37 13.20 5.16
N ARG A 181 -4.50 12.50 5.32
CA ARG A 181 -4.95 11.45 4.42
C ARG A 181 -5.95 11.90 3.37
N SER A 182 -6.31 13.18 3.35
CA SER A 182 -7.37 13.73 2.47
C SER A 182 -8.68 12.94 2.59
N LEU A 183 -9.03 12.52 3.81
CA LEU A 183 -10.25 11.78 4.13
C LEU A 183 -11.30 12.68 4.75
N HIS A 184 -12.55 12.48 4.36
CA HIS A 184 -13.71 13.03 5.07
C HIS A 184 -14.45 11.92 5.81
N ALA A 185 -15.06 12.27 6.94
CA ALA A 185 -15.76 11.33 7.81
C ALA A 185 -17.12 11.87 8.25
N ILE A 186 -17.91 11.02 8.91
CA ILE A 186 -19.17 11.39 9.56
C ILE A 186 -18.99 11.32 11.07
N PHE A 187 -19.26 12.40 11.77
CA PHE A 187 -19.17 12.47 13.23
C PHE A 187 -20.57 12.44 13.83
N PHE A 188 -20.73 11.67 14.89
CA PHE A 188 -21.94 11.53 15.69
C PHE A 188 -21.65 12.01 17.13
N PRO A 189 -21.38 13.32 17.35
CA PRO A 189 -21.18 13.84 18.69
C PRO A 189 -22.50 13.88 19.47
N THR A 190 -22.40 13.69 20.79
CA THR A 190 -23.53 13.91 21.68
C THR A 190 -23.81 15.42 21.84
N GLY A 191 -25.05 15.77 22.21
CA GLY A 191 -25.40 17.15 22.55
C GLY A 191 -24.56 17.70 23.72
N GLN A 192 -24.28 16.87 24.72
CA GLN A 192 -23.35 17.22 25.81
C GLN A 192 -21.93 17.53 25.29
N CYS A 193 -21.43 16.77 24.31
CA CYS A 193 -20.12 17.03 23.72
C CYS A 193 -20.07 18.39 23.01
N ARG A 194 -21.12 18.73 22.25
CA ARG A 194 -21.27 20.05 21.63
C ARG A 194 -21.23 21.16 22.69
N ASP A 195 -21.95 20.99 23.80
CA ASP A 195 -22.03 22.02 24.84
C ASP A 195 -20.70 22.16 25.60
N GLN A 196 -19.99 21.05 25.83
CA GLN A 196 -18.66 21.04 26.44
C GLN A 196 -17.58 21.63 25.50
N LEU A 197 -17.71 21.39 24.20
CA LEU A 197 -16.77 21.82 23.16
C LEU A 197 -17.51 22.62 22.07
N PRO A 198 -17.88 23.90 22.34
CA PRO A 198 -18.66 24.70 21.38
C PRO A 198 -18.00 24.88 20.01
N TRP A 199 -16.67 24.75 19.95
CA TRP A 199 -15.89 24.82 18.72
C TRP A 199 -15.97 23.55 17.85
N LEU A 200 -16.42 22.42 18.40
CA LEU A 200 -16.36 21.11 17.75
C LEU A 200 -17.14 21.09 16.44
N VAL A 201 -18.46 21.34 16.50
CA VAL A 201 -19.33 21.25 15.32
C VAL A 201 -18.89 22.23 14.21
N PRO A 202 -18.61 23.52 14.48
CA PRO A 202 -18.07 24.42 13.48
C PRO A 202 -16.75 23.94 12.86
N ALA A 203 -15.82 23.41 13.66
CA ALA A 203 -14.53 22.94 13.16
C ALA A 203 -14.68 21.71 12.25
N LEU A 204 -15.56 20.76 12.61
CA LEU A 204 -15.85 19.58 11.80
C LEU A 204 -16.45 19.97 10.44
N LEU A 205 -17.41 20.89 10.43
CA LEU A 205 -18.04 21.37 9.19
C LEU A 205 -17.05 22.14 8.32
N ALA A 206 -16.22 23.01 8.91
CA ALA A 206 -15.18 23.76 8.20
C ALA A 206 -14.11 22.85 7.57
N ALA A 207 -13.85 21.69 8.18
CA ALA A 207 -12.96 20.66 7.65
C ALA A 207 -13.63 19.75 6.59
N GLY A 208 -14.88 20.03 6.19
CA GLY A 208 -15.60 19.28 5.16
C GLY A 208 -16.19 17.95 5.66
N HIS A 209 -16.25 17.72 6.97
CA HIS A 209 -16.88 16.53 7.54
C HIS A 209 -18.39 16.71 7.69
N ARG A 210 -19.10 15.60 7.79
CA ARG A 210 -20.53 15.60 8.12
C ARG A 210 -20.69 15.40 9.62
N VAL A 211 -21.64 16.11 10.23
CA VAL A 211 -21.97 15.97 11.65
C VAL A 211 -23.43 15.56 11.77
N CYS A 212 -23.72 14.55 12.59
CA CYS A 212 -25.03 13.91 12.69
C CYS A 212 -25.38 13.63 14.16
N ASN A 213 -26.61 13.22 14.43
CA ASN A 213 -27.15 13.19 15.79
C ASN A 213 -26.79 11.89 16.53
N HIS A 214 -26.33 12.01 17.78
CA HIS A 214 -26.05 10.88 18.68
C HIS A 214 -26.67 11.03 20.06
N THR A 215 -27.91 11.52 20.11
CA THR A 215 -28.62 11.92 21.34
C THR A 215 -27.95 13.07 22.08
N TYR A 216 -28.55 13.49 23.20
CA TYR A 216 -27.99 14.54 24.03
C TYR A 216 -27.01 13.98 25.06
N SER A 217 -27.42 12.98 25.85
CA SER A 217 -26.63 12.47 26.99
C SER A 217 -26.24 10.99 26.89
N HIS A 218 -26.29 10.40 25.70
CA HIS A 218 -25.86 9.02 25.43
C HIS A 218 -26.55 7.91 26.28
N PRO A 219 -27.89 7.93 26.50
CA PRO A 219 -28.55 6.84 27.21
C PRO A 219 -28.87 5.64 26.31
N ASP A 220 -29.03 4.45 26.91
CA ASP A 220 -29.63 3.29 26.23
C ASP A 220 -31.12 3.57 25.96
N LEU A 221 -31.43 3.99 24.73
CA LEU A 221 -32.77 4.37 24.31
C LEU A 221 -33.77 3.22 24.34
N SER A 222 -33.32 1.97 24.27
CA SER A 222 -34.22 0.81 24.28
C SER A 222 -35.01 0.70 25.59
N ARG A 223 -34.50 1.31 26.66
CA ARG A 223 -35.08 1.32 28.01
C ARG A 223 -35.95 2.53 28.30
N LEU A 224 -36.00 3.51 27.39
CA LEU A 224 -36.68 4.78 27.60
C LEU A 224 -38.11 4.78 27.04
N SER A 225 -38.95 5.68 27.53
CA SER A 225 -40.26 5.96 26.93
C SER A 225 -40.11 6.73 25.61
N ALA A 226 -41.13 6.70 24.73
CA ALA A 226 -41.08 7.44 23.46
C ALA A 226 -40.85 8.95 23.65
N ALA A 227 -41.41 9.54 24.70
CA ALA A 227 -41.21 10.95 25.04
C ALA A 227 -39.76 11.23 25.47
N ALA A 228 -39.15 10.34 26.26
CA ALA A 228 -37.75 10.47 26.65
C ALA A 228 -36.79 10.27 25.47
N ILE A 229 -37.07 9.31 24.58
CA ILE A 229 -36.34 9.12 23.31
C ILE A 229 -36.40 10.40 22.47
N ARG A 230 -37.60 10.97 22.30
CA ARG A 230 -37.80 12.22 21.55
C ARG A 230 -36.96 13.35 22.13
N SER A 231 -37.02 13.56 23.44
CA SER A 231 -36.25 14.60 24.13
C SER A 231 -34.74 14.43 23.94
N GLU A 232 -34.23 13.20 23.94
CA GLU A 232 -32.82 12.92 23.70
C GLU A 232 -32.39 13.26 22.26
N ILE A 233 -33.21 12.91 21.27
CA ILE A 233 -32.89 13.18 19.87
C ILE A 233 -33.00 14.69 19.57
N GLU A 234 -34.07 15.35 20.02
CA GLU A 234 -34.30 16.79 19.77
C GLU A 234 -33.23 17.68 20.40
N ARG A 235 -32.71 17.33 21.59
CA ARG A 235 -31.65 18.09 22.26
C ARG A 235 -30.24 17.77 21.73
N GLY A 236 -30.09 16.66 21.00
CA GLY A 236 -28.82 16.27 20.37
C GLY A 236 -28.29 17.28 19.36
N VAL A 237 -27.24 16.91 18.63
CA VAL A 237 -26.72 17.78 17.58
C VAL A 237 -27.69 17.79 16.40
N SER A 238 -28.24 18.97 16.11
CA SER A 238 -29.13 19.23 14.98
C SER A 238 -28.44 20.16 14.00
N VAL A 239 -27.92 19.58 12.93
CA VAL A 239 -27.39 20.28 11.75
C VAL A 239 -28.01 19.62 10.50
N ALA A 240 -27.67 20.07 9.29
CA ALA A 240 -28.21 19.54 8.04
C ALA A 240 -27.74 18.09 7.71
N CYS A 241 -27.90 17.16 8.64
CA CYS A 241 -27.71 15.73 8.47
C CYS A 241 -29.00 15.00 8.87
N ASP A 242 -29.48 14.13 8.00
CA ASP A 242 -30.66 13.28 8.19
C ASP A 242 -30.33 11.95 8.89
N LEU A 243 -29.11 11.77 9.39
CA LEU A 243 -28.67 10.54 10.06
C LEU A 243 -28.69 10.71 11.57
N PHE A 244 -29.09 9.64 12.23
CA PHE A 244 -29.07 9.48 13.68
C PHE A 244 -28.49 8.11 14.02
N ARG A 245 -27.64 8.05 15.04
CA ARG A 245 -27.14 6.78 15.57
C ARG A 245 -27.57 6.64 17.03
N PRO A 246 -28.27 5.56 17.42
CA PRO A 246 -28.59 5.31 18.82
C PRO A 246 -27.32 4.92 19.60
N PRO A 247 -27.11 5.44 20.82
CA PRO A 247 -26.09 4.99 21.74
C PRO A 247 -26.04 3.46 21.84
N TYR A 248 -24.84 2.90 21.82
CA TYR A 248 -24.59 1.45 21.86
C TYR A 248 -25.20 0.64 20.69
N GLY A 249 -25.76 1.29 19.66
CA GLY A 249 -26.58 0.63 18.65
C GLY A 249 -27.91 0.09 19.21
N ALA A 250 -28.32 0.54 20.39
CA ALA A 250 -29.43 -0.04 21.13
C ALA A 250 -30.78 0.30 20.51
N MET A 251 -31.52 -0.74 20.11
CA MET A 251 -32.85 -0.64 19.52
C MET A 251 -33.84 -1.47 20.35
N ASP A 252 -35.05 -0.94 20.56
CA ASP A 252 -36.11 -1.71 21.19
C ASP A 252 -36.85 -2.62 20.19
N ARG A 253 -37.38 -3.74 20.68
CA ARG A 253 -38.09 -4.72 19.83
C ARG A 253 -39.43 -4.21 19.29
N VAL A 254 -40.04 -3.22 19.96
CA VAL A 254 -41.36 -2.69 19.60
C VAL A 254 -41.27 -1.46 18.71
N GLY A 255 -40.08 -1.09 18.24
CA GLY A 255 -39.86 -0.09 17.20
C GLY A 255 -40.00 1.37 17.65
N ARG A 256 -40.00 1.65 18.96
CA ARG A 256 -40.12 3.02 19.48
C ARG A 256 -38.96 3.91 19.04
N VAL A 257 -37.72 3.42 19.14
CA VAL A 257 -36.52 4.19 18.77
C VAL A 257 -36.57 4.56 17.28
N ALA A 258 -36.83 3.57 16.41
CA ALA A 258 -36.94 3.80 14.97
C ALA A 258 -38.11 4.73 14.63
N GLY A 259 -39.27 4.52 15.23
CA GLY A 259 -40.47 5.33 14.98
C GLY A 259 -40.32 6.79 15.40
N VAL A 260 -39.73 7.04 16.57
CA VAL A 260 -39.45 8.41 17.04
C VAL A 260 -38.42 9.09 16.13
N ALA A 261 -37.30 8.41 15.81
CA ALA A 261 -36.29 8.95 14.90
C ALA A 261 -36.88 9.31 13.53
N ALA A 262 -37.69 8.43 12.93
CA ALA A 262 -38.35 8.67 11.67
C ALA A 262 -39.35 9.85 11.73
N SER A 263 -40.12 9.97 12.84
CA SER A 263 -41.04 11.10 13.03
C SER A 263 -40.34 12.45 13.16
N LEU A 264 -39.05 12.44 13.49
CA LEU A 264 -38.17 13.61 13.56
C LEU A 264 -37.39 13.85 12.26
N GLY A 265 -37.63 13.05 11.22
CA GLY A 265 -36.95 13.15 9.92
C GLY A 265 -35.58 12.48 9.87
N TYR A 266 -35.21 11.69 10.88
CA TYR A 266 -33.93 10.98 10.92
C TYR A 266 -34.03 9.55 10.40
N ARG A 267 -32.94 9.09 9.78
CA ARG A 267 -32.65 7.70 9.44
C ARG A 267 -31.65 7.14 10.43
N VAL A 268 -31.94 5.94 10.95
CA VAL A 268 -31.01 5.21 11.82
C VAL A 268 -29.81 4.72 10.99
N GLN A 269 -28.59 5.10 11.39
CA GLN A 269 -27.33 4.68 10.79
C GLN A 269 -26.52 3.87 11.80
N LEU A 270 -26.43 2.56 11.59
CA LEU A 270 -25.52 1.69 12.34
C LEU A 270 -24.17 1.58 11.60
N TRP A 271 -23.46 0.47 11.79
CA TRP A 271 -22.15 0.21 11.21
C TRP A 271 -22.06 -1.23 10.69
N ASP A 272 -21.16 -1.45 9.74
CA ASP A 272 -20.80 -2.76 9.20
C ASP A 272 -19.56 -3.34 9.90
N VAL A 273 -18.69 -2.45 10.40
CA VAL A 273 -17.43 -2.78 11.10
C VAL A 273 -17.39 -2.01 12.41
N ASP A 274 -17.30 -2.74 13.54
CA ASP A 274 -16.96 -2.19 14.84
C ASP A 274 -15.47 -2.39 15.09
N THR A 275 -14.71 -1.29 15.17
CA THR A 275 -13.26 -1.36 15.41
C THR A 275 -12.90 -1.72 16.84
N ARG A 276 -13.84 -1.56 17.79
CA ARG A 276 -13.58 -1.68 19.23
C ARG A 276 -12.37 -0.87 19.69
N ASP A 277 -12.16 0.28 19.08
CA ASP A 277 -11.09 1.20 19.44
C ASP A 277 -11.20 1.67 20.89
N TRP A 278 -12.43 1.91 21.38
CA TRP A 278 -12.74 2.19 22.78
C TRP A 278 -12.25 1.13 23.77
N ALA A 279 -12.05 -0.11 23.33
CA ALA A 279 -11.52 -1.21 24.14
C ALA A 279 -9.97 -1.35 24.03
N GLY A 280 -9.30 -0.44 23.32
CA GLY A 280 -7.85 -0.48 23.12
C GLY A 280 -7.40 -1.41 22.00
N THR A 281 -8.24 -1.69 21.01
CA THR A 281 -7.85 -2.50 19.86
C THR A 281 -6.64 -1.87 19.14
N PRO A 282 -5.56 -2.62 18.84
CA PRO A 282 -4.39 -2.10 18.14
C PRO A 282 -4.71 -1.56 16.74
N ALA A 283 -3.95 -0.56 16.30
CA ALA A 283 -4.21 0.16 15.05
C ALA A 283 -4.15 -0.73 13.78
N ASP A 284 -3.18 -1.65 13.72
CA ASP A 284 -3.00 -2.59 12.62
C ASP A 284 -4.18 -3.57 12.51
N VAL A 285 -4.71 -4.03 13.65
CA VAL A 285 -5.90 -4.88 13.72
C VAL A 285 -7.13 -4.10 13.23
N MET A 286 -7.30 -2.84 13.65
CA MET A 286 -8.39 -1.98 13.14
C MET A 286 -8.32 -1.81 11.62
N VAL A 287 -7.14 -1.50 11.09
CA VAL A 287 -6.92 -1.32 9.65
C VAL A 287 -7.19 -2.62 8.89
N ALA A 288 -6.79 -3.77 9.42
CA ALA A 288 -7.08 -5.06 8.81
C ALA A 288 -8.59 -5.33 8.74
N MET A 289 -9.34 -5.05 9.82
CA MET A 289 -10.81 -5.19 9.84
C MET A 289 -11.48 -4.28 8.79
N ILE A 290 -11.06 -3.01 8.72
CA ILE A 290 -11.60 -2.03 7.77
C ILE A 290 -11.33 -2.47 6.34
N ARG A 291 -10.08 -2.85 6.02
CA ARG A 291 -9.70 -3.24 4.66
C ARG A 291 -10.33 -4.55 4.20
N ALA A 292 -10.59 -5.49 5.12
CA ALA A 292 -11.22 -6.76 4.79
C ALA A 292 -12.72 -6.63 4.46
N ARG A 293 -13.42 -5.70 5.12
CA ARG A 293 -14.88 -5.69 5.14
C ARG A 293 -15.52 -4.42 4.58
N GLY A 294 -14.88 -3.26 4.69
CA GLY A 294 -15.38 -1.97 4.25
C GLY A 294 -16.74 -1.58 4.87
N GLY A 295 -17.50 -0.73 4.18
CA GLY A 295 -18.80 -0.24 4.64
C GLY A 295 -18.70 0.91 5.66
N VAL A 296 -19.67 1.03 6.55
CA VAL A 296 -19.68 2.04 7.60
C VAL A 296 -18.87 1.55 8.80
N VAL A 297 -17.80 2.26 9.12
CA VAL A 297 -16.86 1.89 10.18
C VAL A 297 -17.16 2.70 11.43
N LEU A 298 -17.42 2.04 12.56
CA LEU A 298 -17.55 2.66 13.87
C LEU A 298 -16.18 2.82 14.53
N MET A 299 -15.86 4.07 14.88
CA MET A 299 -14.74 4.49 15.73
C MET A 299 -15.25 5.53 16.74
N HIS A 300 -14.41 5.94 17.68
CA HIS A 300 -14.74 6.87 18.74
C HIS A 300 -13.68 7.97 18.85
N MET A 301 -14.08 9.18 19.26
CA MET A 301 -13.17 10.33 19.40
C MET A 301 -12.19 10.21 20.58
N GLN A 302 -12.35 9.18 21.41
CA GLN A 302 -11.55 8.87 22.58
C GLN A 302 -10.76 7.56 22.45
N GLY A 303 -10.80 6.88 21.30
CA GLY A 303 -10.06 5.63 21.10
C GLY A 303 -8.54 5.84 21.13
N PRO A 304 -7.77 5.12 21.97
CA PRO A 304 -6.34 5.35 22.19
C PRO A 304 -5.47 5.16 20.94
N HIS A 305 -5.85 4.25 20.04
CA HIS A 305 -5.10 3.92 18.82
C HIS A 305 -5.77 4.44 17.53
N THR A 306 -6.85 5.22 17.67
CA THR A 306 -7.67 5.68 16.53
C THR A 306 -6.89 6.57 15.57
N VAL A 307 -6.08 7.49 16.09
CA VAL A 307 -5.23 8.37 15.28
C VAL A 307 -4.19 7.57 14.49
N GLU A 308 -3.59 6.56 15.12
CA GLU A 308 -2.59 5.69 14.49
C GLU A 308 -3.21 4.85 13.36
N ALA A 309 -4.43 4.33 13.56
CA ALA A 309 -5.15 3.62 12.52
C ALA A 309 -5.46 4.52 11.32
N ILE A 310 -5.97 5.74 11.54
CA ILE A 310 -6.25 6.70 10.46
C ILE A 310 -4.99 6.97 9.63
N ARG A 311 -3.85 7.21 10.28
CA ARG A 311 -2.57 7.44 9.61
C ARG A 311 -2.10 6.24 8.77
N THR A 312 -2.58 5.03 9.07
CA THR A 312 -2.17 3.79 8.41
C THR A 312 -3.12 3.38 7.25
N LEU A 313 -4.34 3.93 7.19
CA LEU A 313 -5.42 3.50 6.27
C LEU A 313 -5.15 3.52 4.77
#